data_AF-A0A0D2J2R8-F1
#
_entry.id   AF-A0A0D2J2R8-F1
#
_cell.length_a   1.000
_cell.length_b   1.000
_cell.length_c   1.000
_cell.angle_alpha   90.00
_cell.angle_beta   90.00
_cell.angle_gamma   90.00
#
_symmetry.space_group_name_H-M   'P 1'
#
loop_
_entity.id
_entity.type
_entity.pdbx_description
1 polymer ?
#
loop_
_entity_poly.entity_id
_entity_poly.type
_entity_poly.pdbx_seq_one_letter_code
_entity_poly.pdbx_strand_id
1 'polypeptide(L)'
;MNPFNVNDKTKDMVITNIQFVLNSFLSGSYSTVIFTWVLHLDSIVELIRSAIRYDHNFFHFTLVCDEKILQERINSDNERTTDICLALDRLQKSRLVNSEIIDTSKYSPFSIANFLKTKIIS
;
A
#
# COMPACT_ATOMS: atom_id res chain seq x y z
N MET A 1 -23.35 -11.09 5.09
CA MET A 1 -22.46 -10.93 3.92
C MET A 1 -21.18 -11.70 4.22
N ASN A 2 -20.66 -12.53 3.30
CA ASN A 2 -19.35 -13.21 3.46
C ASN A 2 -18.34 -12.60 2.46
N PRO A 3 -17.75 -11.43 2.77
CA PRO A 3 -16.98 -10.64 1.81
C PRO A 3 -15.61 -11.24 1.46
N PHE A 4 -15.15 -12.28 2.16
CA PHE A 4 -13.77 -12.80 2.04
C PHE A 4 -13.68 -14.14 1.30
N ASN A 5 -14.46 -14.30 0.22
CA ASN A 5 -14.27 -15.41 -0.70
C ASN A 5 -13.22 -15.04 -1.75
N VAL A 6 -12.00 -15.55 -1.59
CA VAL A 6 -10.88 -15.28 -2.50
C VAL A 6 -11.04 -16.08 -3.78
N ASN A 7 -11.56 -15.42 -4.81
CA ASN A 7 -11.65 -15.93 -6.17
C ASN A 7 -11.48 -14.76 -7.16
N ASP A 8 -11.35 -15.06 -8.45
CA ASP A 8 -11.03 -14.05 -9.46
C ASP A 8 -12.13 -12.99 -9.59
N LYS A 9 -13.41 -13.38 -9.51
CA LYS A 9 -14.53 -12.44 -9.51
C LYS A 9 -14.46 -11.46 -8.33
N THR A 10 -14.16 -11.93 -7.12
CA THR A 10 -14.03 -11.06 -5.95
C THR A 10 -12.82 -10.15 -6.07
N LYS A 11 -11.69 -10.64 -6.61
CA LYS A 11 -10.49 -9.81 -6.87
C LYS A 11 -10.80 -8.71 -7.88
N ASP A 12 -11.43 -9.05 -9.00
CA ASP A 12 -11.81 -8.10 -10.05
C ASP A 12 -12.76 -7.03 -9.52
N MET A 13 -13.74 -7.42 -8.70
CA MET A 13 -14.64 -6.49 -8.01
C MET A 13 -13.86 -5.52 -7.10
N VAL A 14 -12.90 -6.02 -6.31
CA VAL A 14 -12.08 -5.17 -5.42
C VAL A 14 -11.21 -4.20 -6.23
N ILE A 15 -10.55 -4.68 -7.29
CA ILE A 15 -9.73 -3.84 -8.18
C ILE A 15 -10.59 -2.76 -8.83
N THR A 16 -11.76 -3.14 -9.38
CA THR A 16 -12.70 -2.20 -10.00
C THR A 16 -13.14 -1.12 -9.01
N ASN A 17 -13.43 -1.50 -7.77
CA ASN A 17 -13.80 -0.56 -6.72
C ASN A 17 -12.65 0.40 -6.36
N ILE A 18 -11.43 -0.10 -6.22
CA ILE A 18 -10.24 0.75 -5.97
C ILE A 18 -10.09 1.77 -7.09
N GLN A 19 -10.13 1.34 -8.34
CA GLN A 19 -10.00 2.21 -9.51
C GLN A 19 -11.10 3.27 -9.56
N PHE A 20 -12.35 2.90 -9.27
CA PHE A 20 -13.48 3.83 -9.22
C PHE A 20 -13.27 4.91 -8.15
N VAL A 21 -12.93 4.50 -6.93
CA VAL A 21 -12.74 5.41 -5.79
C VAL A 21 -11.56 6.35 -6.03
N LEU A 22 -10.43 5.85 -6.52
CA LEU A 22 -9.27 6.68 -6.85
C LEU A 22 -9.58 7.71 -7.93
N ASN A 23 -10.26 7.32 -9.00
CA ASN A 23 -10.70 8.27 -10.03
C ASN A 23 -11.65 9.33 -9.47
N SER A 24 -12.58 8.96 -8.57
CA SER A 24 -13.48 9.92 -7.94
C SER A 24 -12.71 10.95 -7.09
N PHE A 25 -11.70 10.53 -6.33
CA PHE A 25 -10.87 11.45 -5.56
C PHE A 25 -10.05 12.37 -6.47
N LEU A 26 -9.45 11.81 -7.52
CA LEU A 26 -8.64 12.57 -8.49
C LEU A 26 -9.47 13.54 -9.34
N SER A 27 -10.75 13.25 -9.58
CA SER A 27 -11.68 14.20 -10.22
C SER A 27 -12.14 15.32 -9.31
N GLY A 28 -11.96 15.16 -8.00
CA GLY A 28 -12.42 16.10 -6.98
C GLY A 28 -11.47 17.27 -6.79
N SER A 29 -11.74 18.10 -5.77
CA SER A 29 -10.92 19.26 -5.43
C SER A 29 -9.76 18.95 -4.47
N TYR A 30 -9.30 17.69 -4.44
CA TYR A 30 -8.23 17.27 -3.53
C TYR A 30 -6.87 17.56 -4.16
N SER A 31 -6.01 18.28 -3.45
CA SER A 31 -4.63 18.53 -3.88
C SER A 31 -3.72 17.31 -3.75
N THR A 32 -4.10 16.34 -2.91
CA THR A 32 -3.30 15.14 -2.64
C THR A 32 -4.21 13.99 -2.25
N VAL A 33 -3.96 12.82 -2.85
CA VAL A 33 -4.65 11.57 -2.53
C VAL A 33 -3.60 10.59 -2.00
N ILE A 34 -3.80 10.07 -0.78
CA ILE A 34 -2.93 9.05 -0.20
C ILE A 34 -3.64 7.71 -0.28
N PHE A 35 -3.05 6.77 -1.03
CA PHE A 35 -3.54 5.41 -1.14
C PHE A 35 -2.60 4.45 -0.39
N THR A 36 -3.12 3.75 0.61
CA THR A 36 -2.35 2.77 1.40
C THR A 36 -2.95 1.39 1.25
N TRP A 37 -2.14 0.44 0.75
CA TRP A 37 -2.54 -0.95 0.57
C TRP A 37 -1.31 -1.85 0.60
N VAL A 38 -1.50 -3.14 0.85
CA VAL A 38 -0.42 -4.15 0.72
C VAL A 38 -0.27 -4.56 -0.74
N LEU A 39 0.53 -3.79 -1.50
CA LEU A 39 0.80 -3.99 -2.93
C LEU A 39 2.16 -4.70 -3.13
N HIS A 40 2.19 -6.00 -2.87
CA HIS A 40 3.43 -6.79 -2.88
C HIS A 40 3.86 -7.28 -4.27
N LEU A 41 3.22 -6.81 -5.34
CA LEU A 41 3.50 -7.20 -6.74
C LEU A 41 3.30 -5.99 -7.66
N ASP A 42 4.25 -5.75 -8.56
CA ASP A 42 4.16 -4.67 -9.57
C ASP A 42 2.92 -4.79 -10.44
N SER A 43 2.51 -6.01 -10.79
CA SER A 43 1.33 -6.25 -11.63
C SER A 43 0.05 -5.71 -10.98
N ILE A 44 -0.05 -5.68 -9.65
CA ILE A 44 -1.22 -5.12 -8.95
C ILE A 44 -1.18 -3.59 -9.04
N VAL A 45 0.00 -2.98 -8.87
CA VAL A 45 0.19 -1.53 -8.99
C VAL A 45 -0.18 -1.06 -10.39
N GLU A 46 0.35 -1.72 -11.41
CA GLU A 46 0.08 -1.41 -12.81
C GLU A 46 -1.39 -1.62 -13.18
N LEU A 47 -2.02 -2.68 -12.67
CA LEU A 47 -3.45 -2.92 -12.87
C LEU A 47 -4.31 -1.80 -12.27
N ILE A 48 -3.96 -1.29 -11.09
CA ILE A 48 -4.67 -0.15 -10.50
C ILE A 48 -4.42 1.12 -11.30
N ARG A 49 -3.15 1.37 -11.67
CA ARG A 49 -2.70 2.58 -12.36
C ARG A 49 -3.28 2.72 -13.77
N SER A 50 -3.42 1.61 -14.50
CA SER A 50 -3.88 1.60 -15.90
C SER A 50 -5.29 2.15 -16.10
N ALA A 51 -6.09 2.24 -15.03
CA ALA A 51 -7.46 2.76 -15.09
C ALA A 51 -7.62 4.19 -14.55
N ILE A 52 -6.54 4.84 -14.11
CA ILE A 52 -6.58 6.23 -13.66
C ILE A 52 -6.67 7.16 -14.89
N ARG A 53 -7.68 8.03 -14.89
CA ARG A 53 -8.05 8.85 -16.06
C ARG A 53 -7.57 10.30 -16.00
N TYR A 54 -7.20 10.76 -14.82
CA TYR A 54 -6.85 12.15 -14.55
C TYR A 54 -5.34 12.31 -14.44
N ASP A 55 -4.82 13.43 -14.93
CA ASP A 55 -3.42 13.75 -14.80
C ASP A 55 -3.05 13.96 -13.33
N HIS A 56 -1.91 13.42 -12.92
CA HIS A 56 -1.45 13.44 -11.53
C HIS A 56 0.04 13.16 -11.42
N ASN A 57 0.67 13.72 -10.40
CA ASN A 57 2.01 13.33 -10.00
C ASN A 57 1.93 12.05 -9.17
N PHE A 58 2.52 10.97 -9.68
CA PHE A 58 2.51 9.67 -9.03
C PHE A 58 3.78 9.45 -8.21
N PHE A 59 3.61 9.24 -6.91
CA PHE A 59 4.69 8.87 -5.99
C PHE A 59 4.41 7.49 -5.41
N HIS A 60 5.35 6.56 -5.56
CA HIS A 60 5.20 5.18 -5.12
C HIS A 60 6.28 4.83 -4.09
N PHE A 61 5.84 4.58 -2.86
CA PHE A 61 6.71 4.24 -1.75
C PHE A 61 6.35 2.88 -1.18
N THR A 62 7.35 2.03 -0.96
CA THR A 62 7.18 0.78 -0.23
C THR A 62 7.86 0.88 1.12
N LEU A 63 7.07 0.76 2.18
CA LEU A 63 7.58 0.73 3.54
C LEU A 63 7.97 -0.70 3.92
N VAL A 64 9.24 -0.92 4.20
CA VAL A 64 9.77 -2.21 4.66
C VAL A 64 10.33 -2.09 6.07
N CYS A 65 10.54 -3.21 6.73
CA CYS A 65 11.30 -3.31 7.98
C CYS A 65 11.93 -4.70 8.10
N ASP A 66 12.79 -4.89 9.09
CA ASP A 66 13.31 -6.20 9.42
C ASP A 66 12.18 -7.17 9.83
N GLU A 67 12.34 -8.46 9.52
CA GLU A 67 11.34 -9.49 9.82
C GLU A 67 11.00 -9.54 11.32
N LYS A 68 12.02 -9.43 12.18
CA LYS A 68 11.84 -9.40 13.64
C LYS A 68 10.98 -8.22 14.07
N ILE A 69 11.23 -7.04 13.50
CA ILE A 69 10.49 -5.82 13.80
C ILE A 69 9.05 -5.92 13.28
N LEU A 70 8.85 -6.52 12.10
CA LEU A 70 7.50 -6.78 11.59
C LEU A 70 6.71 -7.69 12.53
N GLN A 71 7.33 -8.78 13.01
CA GLN A 71 6.72 -9.69 13.97
C GLN A 71 6.39 -8.98 15.29
N GLU A 72 7.33 -8.19 15.84
CA GLU A 72 7.10 -7.40 17.05
C GLU A 72 5.91 -6.44 16.89
N ARG A 73 5.83 -5.73 15.76
CA ARG A 73 4.73 -4.80 15.45
C ARG A 73 3.39 -5.53 15.33
N ILE A 74 3.34 -6.65 14.62
CA ILE A 74 2.13 -7.47 14.49
C ILE A 74 1.69 -8.01 15.85
N ASN A 75 2.62 -8.53 16.65
CA ASN A 75 2.32 -9.07 17.98
C ASN A 75 1.88 -8.00 18.98
N SER A 76 2.29 -6.74 18.77
CA SER A 76 1.84 -5.61 19.58
C SER A 76 0.45 -5.07 19.17
N ASP A 77 -0.03 -5.45 17.97
CA ASP A 77 -1.34 -5.06 17.46
C ASP A 77 -2.42 -6.03 17.96
N ASN A 78 -3.10 -5.65 19.05
CA ASN A 78 -4.16 -6.44 19.66
C ASN A 78 -5.49 -6.38 18.89
N GLU A 79 -5.62 -5.51 17.89
CA GLU A 79 -6.88 -5.32 17.15
C GLU A 79 -7.02 -6.26 15.96
N ARG A 80 -5.92 -6.88 15.52
CA ARG A 80 -5.88 -7.62 14.25
C ARG A 80 -5.19 -8.96 14.40
N THR A 81 -5.89 -10.03 14.03
CA THR A 81 -5.25 -11.32 13.80
C THR A 81 -4.59 -11.31 12.42
N THR A 82 -3.27 -11.18 12.40
CA THR A 82 -2.47 -11.23 11.16
C THR A 82 -1.68 -12.52 11.11
N ASP A 83 -1.79 -13.25 9.99
CA ASP A 83 -0.93 -14.40 9.72
C ASP A 83 0.51 -13.92 9.49
N ILE A 84 1.39 -14.25 10.43
CA ILE A 84 2.81 -13.87 10.42
C ILE A 84 3.52 -14.43 9.18
N CYS A 85 3.24 -15.68 8.79
CA CYS A 85 3.88 -16.30 7.63
C CYS A 85 3.50 -15.55 6.36
N LEU A 86 2.22 -15.21 6.20
CA LEU A 86 1.74 -14.43 5.07
C LEU A 86 2.33 -13.01 5.06
N ALA A 87 2.47 -12.38 6.23
CA ALA A 87 3.07 -11.05 6.34
C ALA A 87 4.55 -11.05 5.95
N LEU A 88 5.32 -12.07 6.35
CA LEU A 88 6.73 -12.23 5.99
C LEU A 88 6.92 -12.51 4.50
N ASP A 89 6.11 -13.40 3.91
CA ASP A 89 6.12 -13.63 2.45
C ASP A 89 5.86 -12.34 1.67
N ARG A 90 4.85 -11.56 2.09
CA ARG A 90 4.55 -10.27 1.48
C ARG A 90 5.66 -9.25 1.68
N LEU A 91 6.29 -9.20 2.86
CA LEU A 91 7.42 -8.32 3.13
C LEU A 91 8.56 -8.58 2.14
N GLN A 92 8.88 -9.85 1.87
CA GLN A 92 9.94 -10.20 0.93
C GLN A 92 9.58 -9.80 -0.51
N LYS A 93 8.34 -10.07 -0.94
CA LYS A 93 7.88 -9.69 -2.29
C LYS A 93 7.81 -8.18 -2.48
N SER A 94 7.36 -7.43 -1.47
CA SER A 94 7.31 -5.97 -1.51
C SER A 94 8.68 -5.32 -1.74
N ARG A 95 9.79 -5.94 -1.31
CA ARG A 95 11.14 -5.41 -1.58
C ARG A 95 11.51 -5.38 -3.06
N LEU A 96 10.81 -6.15 -3.88
CA LEU A 96 11.03 -6.26 -5.32
C LEU A 96 10.14 -5.31 -6.13
N VAL A 97 9.19 -4.64 -5.49
CA VAL A 97 8.25 -3.73 -6.13
C VAL A 97 8.98 -2.47 -6.60
N ASN A 98 8.75 -2.08 -7.85
CA ASN A 98 9.35 -0.91 -8.48
C ASN A 98 8.78 0.38 -7.86
N SER A 99 9.45 0.84 -6.81
CA SER A 99 9.06 1.95 -5.95
C SER A 99 10.27 2.48 -5.18
N GLU A 100 10.15 3.64 -4.55
CA GLU A 100 11.13 4.08 -3.57
C GLU A 100 10.95 3.26 -2.28
N ILE A 101 11.90 2.35 -2.02
CA ILE A 101 11.90 1.50 -0.83
C ILE A 101 12.39 2.31 0.38
N ILE A 102 11.61 2.32 1.45
CA ILE A 102 11.93 3.02 2.69
C ILE A 102 11.98 2.03 3.85
N ASP A 103 13.15 1.90 4.47
CA ASP A 103 13.30 1.13 5.68
C ASP A 103 12.79 1.90 6.90
N THR A 104 11.80 1.32 7.58
CA THR A 104 11.13 1.89 8.74
C THR A 104 11.60 1.27 10.05
N SER A 105 12.57 0.36 10.03
CA SER A 105 13.00 -0.44 11.19
C SER A 105 13.38 0.42 12.40
N LYS A 106 14.07 1.54 12.17
CA LYS A 106 14.62 2.40 13.24
C LYS A 106 13.85 3.72 13.43
N TYR A 107 12.74 3.89 12.72
CA TYR A 107 12.04 5.17 12.65
C TYR A 107 10.62 5.05 13.17
N SER A 108 10.16 6.11 13.83
CA SER A 108 8.76 6.23 14.22
C SER A 108 7.88 6.53 12.99
N PRO A 109 6.57 6.22 13.04
CA PRO A 109 5.64 6.60 11.98
C PRO A 109 5.67 8.11 11.67
N PHE A 110 5.83 8.95 12.69
CA PHE A 110 5.92 10.41 12.53
C PHE A 110 7.17 10.84 11.75
N SER A 111 8.32 10.24 12.04
CA SER A 111 9.57 10.53 11.32
C SER A 111 9.47 10.12 9.84
N ILE A 112 8.90 8.94 9.56
CA ILE A 112 8.68 8.47 8.19
C ILE A 112 7.69 9.37 7.45
N ALA A 113 6.59 9.79 8.08
CA ALA A 113 5.64 10.71 7.48
C ALA A 113 6.28 12.05 7.08
N ASN A 114 7.14 12.62 7.95
CA ASN A 114 7.87 13.83 7.62
C ASN A 114 8.86 13.63 6.47
N PHE A 115 9.55 12.49 6.43
CA PHE A 115 10.43 12.15 5.31
C PHE A 115 9.66 12.03 3.98
N LEU A 116 8.50 11.36 3.98
CA LEU A 116 7.65 11.28 2.79
C LEU A 116 7.17 12.65 2.33
N LYS A 117 6.82 13.54 3.28
CA LYS A 117 6.39 14.90 2.97
C LYS A 117 7.46 15.69 2.20
N THR A 118 8.74 15.57 2.56
CA THR A 118 9.82 16.29 1.87
C THR A 118 10.04 15.81 0.44
N LYS A 119 9.64 14.56 0.12
CA LYS A 119 9.73 13.97 -1.22
C LYS A 119 8.59 14.39 -2.15
N ILE A 120 7.43 14.72 -1.58
CA ILE A 120 6.22 15.05 -2.35
C ILE A 120 6.11 16.55 -2.64
N ILE A 121 6.65 17.41 -1.75
CA ILE A 121 6.50 18.88 -1.82
C ILE A 121 7.76 19.56 -2.41
N SER A 122 8.76 18.80 -2.87
CA SER A 122 9.95 19.34 -3.55
C SER A 122 9.66 19.72 -5.00
#